data_AF-A0A1F8QMY5-F1
#
_entry.id   AF-A0A1F8QMY5-F1
#
_cell.length_a   1.000
_cell.length_b   1.000
_cell.length_c   1.000
_cell.angle_alpha   90.00
_cell.angle_beta   90.00
_cell.angle_gamma   90.00
#
_symmetry.space_group_name_H-M   'P 1'
#
loop_
_entity.id
_entity.type
_entity.pdbx_description
1 polymer ?
#
loop_
_entity_poly.entity_id
_entity_poly.type
_entity_poly.pdbx_seq_one_letter_code
_entity_poly.pdbx_strand_id
1 'polypeptide(L)'
;MKLVKWLGFFLAVIMLAAACGSPSAPSSAAPSPITPVVDMKDALLTWQNSGMPCEQAVFTLANLSFGPCAGALTELPAERTGHAERLFELTNTYASFTAQTAAGSVSLHGNGRLIAALAEQRAIAEWARLMFQVAQAGRSGASWGLALAWHREGGFAGFCDDVGVYLTGLVIASDCKGFNEQFYLTASQLEQVYGWVDGLKNIDYSYKDPAVVDAMSMTLVLSGAGQEEPSEEDIRSILDFAASLKAQANFASNVDANATEAERTLREYFAAMNSGDYALAAVLYAGPTDMLEDWNPDITNDLAALFERGCKQNGLKCLLPRSVIYGGLDAESNYRFLVEFNNADGSLFIQGPCCGGTEGSSVSVFLYRVAKRESGYVVMDLPPYIP
;
A
#
# COMPACT_ATOMS: atom_id res chain seq x y z
N MET A 1 -16.74 11.64 -48.09
CA MET A 1 -16.85 10.18 -48.35
C MET A 1 -15.98 9.50 -47.31
N LYS A 2 -16.43 8.72 -46.33
CA LYS A 2 -17.63 7.89 -46.18
C LYS A 2 -18.25 8.13 -44.79
N LEU A 3 -19.56 8.39 -44.76
CA LEU A 3 -20.41 8.29 -43.58
C LEU A 3 -20.60 6.80 -43.26
N VAL A 4 -20.46 6.40 -42.00
CA VAL A 4 -21.01 5.14 -41.51
C VAL A 4 -22.06 5.48 -40.45
N LYS A 5 -23.31 5.28 -40.84
CA LYS A 5 -24.51 5.26 -40.00
C LYS A 5 -24.47 4.00 -39.14
N TRP A 6 -24.79 4.10 -37.86
CA TRP A 6 -25.38 2.99 -37.12
C TRP A 6 -26.62 3.49 -36.37
N LEU A 7 -27.77 3.00 -36.82
CA LEU A 7 -29.09 3.31 -36.31
C LEU A 7 -29.82 1.97 -36.19
N GLY A 8 -30.29 1.67 -34.99
CA GLY A 8 -31.46 0.82 -34.74
C GLY A 8 -31.25 -0.68 -34.73
N PHE A 9 -31.54 -1.29 -33.57
CA PHE A 9 -32.16 -2.60 -33.36
C PHE A 9 -32.46 -2.65 -31.83
N PHE A 10 -33.57 -3.09 -31.26
CA PHE A 10 -34.92 -3.40 -31.70
C PHE A 10 -35.67 -3.67 -30.38
N LEU A 11 -36.83 -3.06 -30.18
CA LEU A 11 -37.72 -3.35 -29.05
C LEU A 11 -38.32 -4.76 -29.26
N ALA A 12 -38.09 -5.69 -28.34
CA ALA A 12 -38.84 -6.96 -28.28
C ALA A 12 -39.50 -7.08 -26.91
N VAL A 13 -40.76 -6.65 -26.86
CA VAL A 13 -41.71 -6.91 -25.77
C VAL A 13 -42.13 -8.37 -25.87
N ILE A 14 -41.71 -9.19 -24.91
CA ILE A 14 -42.28 -10.52 -24.69
C ILE A 14 -43.21 -10.43 -23.49
N MET A 15 -44.51 -10.48 -23.76
CA MET A 15 -45.53 -10.85 -22.79
C MET A 15 -45.33 -12.32 -22.39
N LEU A 16 -45.10 -12.59 -21.10
CA LEU A 16 -45.27 -13.92 -20.53
C LEU A 16 -46.45 -13.89 -19.57
N ALA A 17 -47.40 -14.76 -19.89
CA ALA A 17 -48.68 -14.92 -19.23
C ALA A 17 -48.54 -15.40 -17.79
N ALA A 18 -49.46 -14.92 -16.96
CA ALA A 18 -49.68 -15.33 -15.59
C ALA A 18 -50.03 -16.83 -15.51
N ALA A 19 -49.26 -17.57 -14.71
CA ALA A 19 -49.69 -18.83 -14.11
C ALA A 19 -49.71 -18.63 -12.58
N CYS A 20 -50.91 -18.54 -12.02
CA CYS A 20 -51.14 -18.55 -10.58
C CYS A 20 -50.84 -19.97 -10.03
N GLY A 21 -49.62 -20.17 -9.53
CA GLY A 21 -49.28 -21.27 -8.63
C GLY A 21 -49.36 -20.80 -7.18
N SER A 22 -50.17 -21.47 -6.36
CA SER A 22 -50.29 -21.18 -4.93
C SER A 22 -48.94 -21.36 -4.22
N PRO A 23 -48.47 -20.37 -3.43
CA PRO A 23 -47.26 -20.56 -2.63
C PRO A 23 -47.55 -21.53 -1.49
N SER A 24 -46.92 -22.70 -1.53
CA SER A 24 -46.80 -23.59 -0.38
C SER A 24 -46.02 -22.88 0.72
N ALA A 25 -46.57 -22.89 1.94
CA ALA A 25 -45.97 -22.27 3.11
C ALA A 25 -44.51 -22.72 3.30
N PRO A 26 -43.56 -21.80 3.55
CA PRO A 26 -42.19 -22.19 3.89
C PRO A 26 -42.22 -22.96 5.20
N SER A 27 -41.71 -24.19 5.16
CA SER A 27 -41.43 -25.01 6.33
C SER A 27 -40.51 -24.22 7.25
N SER A 28 -41.01 -23.93 8.47
CA SER A 28 -40.24 -23.34 9.56
C SER A 28 -39.10 -24.29 9.92
N ALA A 29 -37.92 -24.04 9.33
CA ALA A 29 -36.69 -24.63 9.82
C ALA A 29 -36.41 -24.02 11.19
N ALA A 30 -36.30 -24.87 12.20
CA ALA A 30 -35.91 -24.46 13.54
C ALA A 30 -34.59 -23.68 13.47
N PRO A 31 -34.45 -22.55 14.19
CA PRO A 31 -33.18 -21.83 14.25
C PRO A 31 -32.11 -22.79 14.76
N SER A 32 -31.06 -22.96 13.95
CA SER A 32 -29.87 -23.70 14.36
C SER A 32 -29.37 -23.14 15.69
N PRO A 33 -28.88 -24.00 16.61
CA PRO A 33 -28.36 -23.57 17.89
C PRO A 33 -27.28 -22.49 17.67
N ILE A 34 -27.43 -21.39 18.40
CA ILE A 34 -26.52 -20.24 18.39
C ILE A 34 -25.12 -20.78 18.72
N THR A 35 -24.24 -20.81 17.72
CA THR A 35 -22.86 -21.23 17.87
C THR A 35 -22.14 -20.32 18.87
N PRO A 36 -21.17 -20.85 19.62
CA PRO A 36 -20.56 -20.14 20.73
C PRO A 36 -19.81 -18.90 20.24
N VAL A 37 -19.76 -17.91 21.13
CA VAL A 37 -18.90 -16.71 21.05
C VAL A 37 -17.53 -17.11 20.52
N VAL A 38 -17.12 -16.52 19.39
CA VAL A 38 -15.78 -16.68 18.81
C VAL A 38 -14.75 -16.54 19.92
N ASP A 39 -13.88 -17.54 20.09
CA ASP A 39 -12.79 -17.41 21.05
C ASP A 39 -11.87 -16.29 20.57
N MET A 40 -12.00 -15.13 21.20
CA MET A 40 -11.23 -13.93 20.86
C MET A 40 -9.72 -14.14 21.01
N LYS A 41 -9.28 -15.26 21.59
CA LYS A 41 -7.87 -15.65 21.66
C LYS A 41 -7.24 -15.97 20.32
N ASP A 42 -8.04 -16.39 19.33
CA ASP A 42 -7.55 -16.71 17.98
C ASP A 42 -7.70 -15.54 17.00
N ALA A 43 -8.22 -14.40 17.47
CA ALA A 43 -8.37 -13.21 16.66
C ALA A 43 -6.99 -12.67 16.25
N LEU A 44 -6.79 -12.51 14.95
CA LEU A 44 -5.59 -11.88 14.40
C LEU A 44 -5.77 -10.38 14.22
N LEU A 45 -7.00 -9.94 13.97
CA LEU A 45 -7.37 -8.52 13.93
C LEU A 45 -8.74 -8.32 14.55
N THR A 46 -8.90 -7.26 15.33
CA THR A 46 -10.20 -6.77 15.79
C THR A 46 -10.37 -5.32 15.39
N TRP A 47 -11.58 -4.95 14.95
CA TRP A 47 -11.96 -3.57 14.66
C TRP A 47 -13.27 -3.22 15.35
N GLN A 48 -13.38 -1.99 15.83
CA GLN A 48 -14.58 -1.46 16.46
C GLN A 48 -14.83 -0.03 16.01
N ASN A 49 -16.07 0.28 15.63
CA ASN A 49 -16.43 1.67 15.34
C ASN A 49 -16.44 2.52 16.64
N SER A 50 -16.22 3.83 16.50
CA SER A 50 -16.30 4.78 17.62
C SER A 50 -17.69 5.39 17.79
N GLY A 51 -18.64 5.05 16.91
CA GLY A 51 -19.97 5.63 16.84
C GLY A 51 -21.05 4.85 17.60
N MET A 52 -22.27 5.39 17.57
CA MET A 52 -23.48 4.71 18.02
C MET A 52 -24.37 4.40 16.79
N PRO A 53 -24.83 3.15 16.60
CA PRO A 53 -24.60 1.99 17.46
C PRO A 53 -23.15 1.47 17.40
N CYS A 54 -22.69 0.88 18.50
CA CYS A 54 -21.39 0.24 18.56
C CYS A 54 -21.38 -1.07 17.75
N GLU A 55 -20.48 -1.16 16.80
CA GLU A 55 -20.28 -2.29 15.90
C GLU A 55 -18.84 -2.77 15.94
N GLN A 56 -18.64 -4.07 15.74
CA GLN A 56 -17.34 -4.71 15.74
C GLN A 56 -17.18 -5.74 14.64
N ALA A 57 -15.92 -6.00 14.29
CA ALA A 57 -15.48 -7.07 13.41
C ALA A 57 -14.27 -7.79 14.03
N VAL A 58 -14.28 -9.11 13.97
CA VAL A 58 -13.20 -9.99 14.45
C VAL A 58 -12.75 -10.87 13.29
N PHE A 59 -11.46 -10.87 13.02
CA PHE A 59 -10.87 -11.54 11.88
C PHE A 59 -9.92 -12.65 12.33
N THR A 60 -10.11 -13.81 11.73
CA THR A 60 -9.16 -14.94 11.73
C THR A 60 -8.79 -15.23 10.28
N LEU A 61 -7.84 -16.14 10.01
CA LEU A 61 -7.60 -16.55 8.61
C LEU A 61 -8.77 -17.32 8.00
N ALA A 62 -9.64 -17.93 8.81
CA ALA A 62 -10.73 -18.76 8.34
C ALA A 62 -12.05 -18.00 8.21
N ASN A 63 -12.31 -17.07 9.13
CA ASN A 63 -13.62 -16.45 9.29
C ASN A 63 -13.52 -14.97 9.66
N LEU A 64 -14.50 -14.21 9.17
CA LEU A 64 -14.85 -12.86 9.62
C LEU A 64 -16.14 -12.94 10.43
N SER A 65 -16.09 -12.52 11.69
CA SER A 65 -17.25 -12.40 12.56
C SER A 65 -17.59 -10.94 12.81
N PHE A 66 -18.86 -10.55 12.67
CA PHE A 66 -19.27 -9.14 12.76
C PHE A 66 -20.65 -8.95 13.41
N GLY A 67 -20.86 -7.79 14.04
CA GLY A 67 -22.13 -7.47 14.70
C GLY A 67 -21.99 -6.37 15.74
N PRO A 68 -22.99 -6.17 16.62
CA PRO A 68 -22.91 -5.20 17.70
C PRO A 68 -21.86 -5.60 18.75
N CYS A 69 -21.20 -4.62 19.38
CA CYS A 69 -20.11 -4.84 20.35
C CYS A 69 -20.48 -5.75 21.54
N ALA A 70 -21.74 -5.70 21.98
CA ALA A 70 -22.24 -6.46 23.14
C ALA A 70 -23.30 -7.51 22.75
N GLY A 71 -23.35 -7.94 21.49
CA GLY A 71 -24.34 -8.90 21.01
C GLY A 71 -23.74 -10.08 20.25
N ALA A 72 -24.63 -10.90 19.70
CA ALA A 72 -24.23 -12.05 18.89
C ALA A 72 -23.57 -11.59 17.59
N LEU A 73 -22.46 -12.24 17.23
CA LEU A 73 -21.77 -12.00 15.97
C LEU A 73 -22.30 -12.96 14.90
N THR A 74 -22.43 -12.43 13.69
CA THR A 74 -22.65 -13.23 12.48
C THR A 74 -21.27 -13.60 11.91
N GLU A 75 -21.07 -14.88 11.64
CA GLU A 75 -19.82 -15.40 11.10
C GLU A 75 -19.94 -15.68 9.60
N LEU A 76 -18.95 -15.25 8.84
CA LEU A 76 -18.80 -15.54 7.42
C LEU A 76 -17.43 -16.15 7.14
N PRO A 77 -17.36 -17.21 6.31
CA PRO A 77 -16.09 -17.81 5.94
C PRO A 77 -15.30 -16.87 5.02
N ALA A 78 -13.97 -16.99 5.06
CA ALA A 78 -13.04 -16.11 4.35
C ALA A 78 -13.27 -16.10 2.83
N GLU A 79 -13.71 -17.19 2.23
CA GLU A 79 -13.97 -17.28 0.79
C GLU A 79 -15.10 -16.35 0.34
N ARG A 80 -16.01 -15.98 1.24
CA ARG A 80 -17.09 -15.03 0.91
C ARG A 80 -16.65 -13.57 0.92
N THR A 81 -15.56 -13.26 1.62
CA THR A 81 -15.15 -11.89 1.90
C THR A 81 -13.78 -11.56 1.30
N GLY A 82 -12.96 -12.58 1.00
CA GLY A 82 -11.62 -12.44 0.43
C GLY A 82 -10.57 -11.90 1.41
N HIS A 83 -10.85 -11.86 2.72
CA HIS A 83 -9.99 -11.15 3.67
C HIS A 83 -8.71 -11.90 4.06
N ALA A 84 -8.67 -13.23 3.91
CA ALA A 84 -7.62 -14.07 4.49
C ALA A 84 -6.21 -13.73 3.96
N GLU A 85 -6.06 -13.50 2.65
CA GLU A 85 -4.77 -13.19 2.04
C GLU A 85 -4.20 -11.88 2.60
N ARG A 86 -5.00 -10.82 2.59
CA ARG A 86 -4.58 -9.52 3.14
C ARG A 86 -4.30 -9.60 4.65
N LEU A 87 -5.12 -10.34 5.40
CA LEU A 87 -4.88 -10.52 6.84
C LEU A 87 -3.54 -11.23 7.10
N PHE A 88 -3.24 -12.29 6.34
CA PHE A 88 -1.98 -13.02 6.45
C PHE A 88 -0.77 -12.12 6.14
N GLU A 89 -0.87 -11.28 5.10
CA GLU A 89 0.17 -10.32 4.77
C GLU A 89 0.39 -9.32 5.91
N LEU A 90 -0.69 -8.73 6.45
CA LEU A 90 -0.62 -7.76 7.54
C LEU A 90 0.01 -8.36 8.80
N THR A 91 -0.39 -9.57 9.20
CA THR A 91 0.15 -10.22 10.41
C THR A 91 1.63 -10.53 10.29
N ASN A 92 2.09 -10.98 9.11
CA ASN A 92 3.50 -11.31 8.89
C ASN A 92 4.38 -10.07 8.67
N THR A 93 3.79 -8.95 8.25
CA THR A 93 4.51 -7.69 8.00
C THR A 93 4.74 -6.93 9.29
N TYR A 94 3.67 -6.70 10.06
CA TYR A 94 3.71 -5.81 11.21
C TYR A 94 3.85 -6.55 12.54
N ALA A 95 4.53 -5.93 13.48
CA ALA A 95 4.46 -6.28 14.89
C ALA A 95 3.04 -6.00 15.42
N SER A 96 2.69 -6.63 16.54
CA SER A 96 1.39 -6.39 17.18
C SER A 96 1.22 -4.94 17.62
N PHE A 97 0.03 -4.38 17.44
CA PHE A 97 -0.31 -3.02 17.88
C PHE A 97 -1.80 -2.85 18.17
N THR A 98 -2.13 -1.79 18.91
CA THR A 98 -3.49 -1.28 19.06
C THR A 98 -3.49 0.22 18.78
N ALA A 99 -4.48 0.69 18.03
CA ALA A 99 -4.58 2.09 17.62
C ALA A 99 -6.02 2.60 17.67
N GLN A 100 -6.17 3.87 18.02
CA GLN A 100 -7.41 4.62 17.82
C GLN A 100 -7.25 5.51 16.60
N THR A 101 -8.13 5.35 15.61
CA THR A 101 -8.02 6.04 14.32
C THR A 101 -9.35 6.72 13.96
N ALA A 102 -9.34 7.55 12.91
CA ALA A 102 -10.58 8.11 12.35
C ALA A 102 -11.56 7.02 11.86
N ALA A 103 -11.04 5.86 11.46
CA ALA A 103 -11.83 4.73 10.98
C ALA A 103 -12.37 3.81 12.10
N GLY A 104 -11.99 4.06 13.36
CA GLY A 104 -12.33 3.22 14.50
C GLY A 104 -11.11 2.76 15.30
N SER A 105 -11.36 1.96 16.34
CA SER A 105 -10.33 1.27 17.10
C SER A 105 -9.91 0.00 16.37
N VAL A 106 -8.62 -0.30 16.34
CA VAL A 106 -8.07 -1.50 15.71
C VAL A 106 -7.01 -2.13 16.59
N SER A 107 -6.99 -3.46 16.66
CA SER A 107 -5.93 -4.23 17.30
C SER A 107 -5.49 -5.37 16.38
N LEU A 108 -4.20 -5.39 16.03
CA LEU A 108 -3.57 -6.41 15.19
C LEU A 108 -2.64 -7.26 16.05
N HIS A 109 -2.82 -8.58 16.01
CA HIS A 109 -1.91 -9.57 16.58
C HIS A 109 -0.94 -10.06 15.50
N GLY A 110 0.05 -9.23 15.18
CA GLY A 110 1.07 -9.50 14.18
C GLY A 110 2.31 -10.19 14.75
N ASN A 111 2.95 -11.03 13.92
CA ASN A 111 4.21 -11.72 14.15
C ASN A 111 5.37 -11.14 13.32
N GLY A 112 5.12 -10.05 12.58
CA GLY A 112 6.12 -9.32 11.83
C GLY A 112 7.06 -8.49 12.70
N ARG A 113 8.02 -7.82 12.04
CA ARG A 113 9.05 -7.00 12.69
C ARG A 113 8.84 -5.50 12.50
N LEU A 114 7.99 -5.10 11.56
CA LEU A 114 7.78 -3.68 11.27
C LEU A 114 6.79 -3.06 12.25
N ILE A 115 7.15 -1.91 12.80
CA ILE A 115 6.21 -1.09 13.57
C ILE A 115 5.38 -0.29 12.55
N ALA A 116 4.06 -0.50 12.54
CA ALA A 116 3.16 0.25 11.66
C ALA A 116 3.11 1.73 12.07
N ALA A 117 3.31 2.67 11.15
CA ALA A 117 3.06 4.09 11.48
C ALA A 117 1.56 4.39 11.58
N LEU A 118 1.25 5.56 12.12
CA LEU A 118 -0.11 6.06 12.31
C LEU A 118 -0.95 5.96 11.02
N ALA A 119 -0.38 6.32 9.86
CA ALA A 119 -1.07 6.21 8.58
C ALA A 119 -1.39 4.75 8.21
N GLU A 120 -0.46 3.81 8.40
CA GLU A 120 -0.71 2.38 8.15
C GLU A 120 -1.71 1.79 9.15
N GLN A 121 -1.65 2.18 10.42
CA GLN A 121 -2.63 1.79 11.44
C GLN A 121 -4.04 2.22 11.04
N ARG A 122 -4.20 3.44 10.51
CA ARG A 122 -5.46 3.92 9.92
C ARG A 122 -5.86 3.12 8.68
N ALA A 123 -4.94 2.85 7.76
CA ALA A 123 -5.25 2.06 6.56
C ALA A 123 -5.75 0.66 6.89
N ILE A 124 -5.17 0.02 7.90
CA ILE A 124 -5.62 -1.27 8.42
C ILE A 124 -7.01 -1.16 9.05
N ALA A 125 -7.28 -0.10 9.81
CA ALA A 125 -8.61 0.16 10.36
C ALA A 125 -9.66 0.43 9.26
N GLU A 126 -9.32 1.19 8.22
CA GLU A 126 -10.17 1.43 7.04
C GLU A 126 -10.45 0.14 6.27
N TRP A 127 -9.44 -0.73 6.12
CA TRP A 127 -9.60 -2.04 5.52
C TRP A 127 -10.56 -2.92 6.34
N ALA A 128 -10.39 -2.97 7.66
CA ALA A 128 -11.26 -3.74 8.54
C ALA A 128 -12.71 -3.23 8.49
N ARG A 129 -12.90 -1.90 8.52
CA ARG A 129 -14.20 -1.23 8.34
C ARG A 129 -14.82 -1.57 6.99
N LEU A 130 -14.04 -1.59 5.90
CA LEU A 130 -14.54 -1.98 4.57
C LEU A 130 -15.00 -3.44 4.55
N MET A 131 -14.21 -4.36 5.11
CA MET A 131 -14.59 -5.79 5.17
C MET A 131 -15.86 -6.01 5.99
N PHE A 132 -16.02 -5.27 7.09
CA PHE A 132 -17.25 -5.23 7.85
C PHE A 132 -18.46 -4.79 6.99
N GLN A 133 -18.30 -3.74 6.19
CA GLN A 133 -19.36 -3.26 5.28
C GLN A 133 -19.69 -4.28 4.18
N VAL A 134 -18.68 -4.94 3.61
CA VAL A 134 -18.87 -6.04 2.64
C VAL A 134 -19.64 -7.19 3.26
N ALA A 135 -19.30 -7.57 4.49
CA ALA A 135 -19.98 -8.63 5.23
C ALA A 135 -21.45 -8.30 5.51
N GLN A 136 -21.75 -7.07 5.92
CA GLN A 136 -23.13 -6.61 6.14
C GLN A 136 -23.96 -6.58 4.85
N ALA A 137 -23.38 -6.07 3.77
CA ALA A 137 -24.12 -5.87 2.51
C ALA A 137 -24.19 -7.12 1.63
N GLY A 138 -23.33 -8.11 1.88
CA GLY A 138 -23.18 -9.30 1.04
C GLY A 138 -22.60 -9.04 -0.35
N ARG A 139 -22.00 -7.86 -0.58
CA ARG A 139 -21.34 -7.47 -1.84
C ARG A 139 -20.32 -6.36 -1.61
N SER A 140 -19.33 -6.26 -2.49
CA SER A 140 -18.43 -5.10 -2.57
C SER A 140 -19.06 -3.96 -3.38
N GLY A 141 -18.76 -2.72 -3.00
CA GLY A 141 -19.13 -1.52 -3.75
C GLY A 141 -17.88 -0.82 -4.28
N ALA A 142 -17.85 -0.50 -5.58
CA ALA A 142 -16.69 0.12 -6.24
C ALA A 142 -16.34 1.52 -5.68
N SER A 143 -17.30 2.23 -5.07
CA SER A 143 -17.07 3.54 -4.48
C SER A 143 -16.70 3.50 -3.00
N TRP A 144 -16.71 2.33 -2.37
CA TRP A 144 -16.54 2.25 -0.92
C TRP A 144 -15.10 2.53 -0.52
N GLY A 145 -14.90 3.68 0.11
CA GLY A 145 -13.59 4.13 0.54
C GLY A 145 -12.73 4.67 -0.61
N LEU A 146 -13.29 5.03 -1.77
CA LEU A 146 -12.54 5.73 -2.81
C LEU A 146 -12.14 7.12 -2.29
N ALA A 147 -10.84 7.34 -2.13
CA ALA A 147 -10.26 8.59 -1.66
C ALA A 147 -9.96 9.53 -2.83
N LEU A 148 -9.38 8.99 -3.89
CA LEU A 148 -8.87 9.75 -5.03
C LEU A 148 -9.12 8.95 -6.31
N ALA A 149 -9.60 9.62 -7.35
CA ALA A 149 -9.67 9.08 -8.71
C ALA A 149 -9.07 10.08 -9.69
N TRP A 150 -8.18 9.59 -10.55
CA TRP A 150 -7.48 10.39 -11.54
C TRP A 150 -7.53 9.69 -12.89
N HIS A 151 -7.76 10.49 -13.93
CA HIS A 151 -7.74 10.04 -15.31
C HIS A 151 -6.94 11.02 -16.16
N ARG A 152 -6.16 10.50 -17.11
CA ARG A 152 -5.43 11.27 -18.12
C ARG A 152 -5.55 10.59 -19.47
N GLU A 153 -6.02 11.33 -20.47
CA GLU A 153 -6.10 10.85 -21.85
C GLU A 153 -5.51 11.85 -22.87
N GLY A 154 -5.07 11.33 -24.01
CA GLY A 154 -4.59 12.13 -25.13
C GLY A 154 -3.11 12.50 -25.05
N GLY A 155 -2.76 13.68 -25.55
CA GLY A 155 -1.37 14.08 -25.75
C GLY A 155 -0.70 13.35 -26.91
N PHE A 156 0.45 13.87 -27.36
CA PHE A 156 1.24 13.29 -28.46
C PHE A 156 1.65 11.82 -28.20
N ALA A 157 1.81 11.43 -26.93
CA ALA A 157 2.14 10.06 -26.52
C ALA A 157 0.92 9.11 -26.51
N GLY A 158 -0.31 9.63 -26.68
CA GLY A 158 -1.54 8.85 -26.61
C GLY A 158 -1.76 8.21 -25.24
N PHE A 159 -1.66 9.01 -24.18
CA PHE A 159 -1.96 8.59 -22.81
C PHE A 159 -3.41 8.12 -22.71
N CYS A 160 -3.62 7.13 -21.85
CA CYS A 160 -4.92 6.75 -21.32
C CYS A 160 -4.67 6.06 -20.00
N ASP A 161 -4.51 6.83 -18.94
CA ASP A 161 -4.17 6.32 -17.62
C ASP A 161 -5.35 6.54 -16.69
N ASP A 162 -5.64 5.55 -15.87
CA ASP A 162 -6.59 5.64 -14.77
C ASP A 162 -5.90 5.21 -13.48
N VAL A 163 -6.11 5.97 -12.40
CA VAL A 163 -5.64 5.62 -11.06
C VAL A 163 -6.78 5.86 -10.06
N GLY A 164 -7.16 4.82 -9.33
CA GLY A 164 -8.05 4.89 -8.18
C GLY A 164 -7.28 4.56 -6.90
N VAL A 165 -7.39 5.40 -5.88
CA VAL A 165 -6.76 5.20 -4.56
C VAL A 165 -7.85 5.15 -3.51
N TYR A 166 -7.78 4.13 -2.66
CA TYR A 166 -8.74 3.88 -1.59
C TYR A 166 -8.15 4.26 -0.23
N LEU A 167 -9.01 4.60 0.73
CA LEU A 167 -8.65 4.86 2.13
C LEU A 167 -8.01 3.65 2.81
N THR A 168 -8.13 2.45 2.26
CA THR A 168 -7.43 1.25 2.72
C THR A 168 -5.95 1.22 2.31
N GLY A 169 -5.51 2.19 1.50
CA GLY A 169 -4.21 2.21 0.85
C GLY A 169 -4.15 1.43 -0.46
N LEU A 170 -5.22 0.74 -0.87
CA LEU A 170 -5.24 0.05 -2.15
C LEU A 170 -5.21 1.06 -3.30
N VAL A 171 -4.32 0.83 -4.26
CA VAL A 171 -4.25 1.53 -5.54
C VAL A 171 -4.66 0.56 -6.64
N ILE A 172 -5.51 1.02 -7.54
CA ILE A 172 -5.85 0.34 -8.80
C ILE A 172 -5.41 1.26 -9.93
N ALA A 173 -4.44 0.83 -10.73
CA ALA A 173 -3.95 1.57 -11.88
C ALA A 173 -4.29 0.81 -13.16
N SER A 174 -4.96 1.44 -14.11
CA SER A 174 -5.35 0.82 -15.39
C SER A 174 -5.02 1.70 -16.60
N ASP A 175 -5.24 1.18 -17.81
CA ASP A 175 -5.24 1.94 -19.06
C ASP A 175 -6.25 1.42 -20.09
N CYS A 176 -6.44 2.16 -21.18
CA CYS A 176 -7.30 1.76 -22.30
C CYS A 176 -6.82 0.51 -23.07
N LYS A 177 -5.58 0.07 -22.85
CA LYS A 177 -4.94 -1.05 -23.56
C LYS A 177 -5.03 -2.35 -22.79
N GLY A 178 -5.75 -2.36 -21.66
CA GLY A 178 -5.98 -3.53 -20.83
C GLY A 178 -4.95 -3.75 -19.74
N PHE A 179 -4.06 -2.78 -19.48
CA PHE A 179 -3.24 -2.76 -18.27
C PHE A 179 -4.14 -2.64 -17.05
N ASN A 180 -3.86 -3.42 -16.02
CA ASN A 180 -4.52 -3.34 -14.73
C ASN A 180 -3.58 -3.90 -13.67
N GLU A 181 -3.16 -3.04 -12.75
CA GLU A 181 -2.28 -3.40 -11.65
C GLU A 181 -2.84 -2.90 -10.33
N GLN A 182 -2.59 -3.69 -9.28
CA GLN A 182 -3.02 -3.38 -7.92
C GLN A 182 -1.84 -3.48 -6.97
N PHE A 183 -1.71 -2.48 -6.09
CA PHE A 183 -0.69 -2.46 -5.05
C PHE A 183 -1.17 -1.60 -3.88
N TYR A 184 -0.48 -1.69 -2.75
CA TYR A 184 -0.77 -0.85 -1.59
C TYR A 184 0.22 0.31 -1.48
N LEU A 185 -0.28 1.48 -1.09
CA LEU A 185 0.51 2.66 -0.78
C LEU A 185 1.51 2.39 0.34
N THR A 186 2.68 3.01 0.26
CA THR A 186 3.61 3.09 1.39
C THR A 186 3.04 4.01 2.48
N ALA A 187 3.62 3.99 3.68
CA ALA A 187 3.13 4.85 4.75
C ALA A 187 3.26 6.34 4.44
N SER A 188 4.33 6.78 3.78
CA SER A 188 4.50 8.18 3.39
C SER A 188 3.44 8.60 2.36
N GLN A 189 3.13 7.71 1.42
CA GLN A 189 2.05 7.94 0.46
C GLN A 189 0.68 7.96 1.14
N LEU A 190 0.43 7.07 2.11
CA LEU A 190 -0.79 7.09 2.95
C LEU A 190 -0.91 8.38 3.75
N GLU A 191 0.18 8.84 4.37
CA GLU A 191 0.21 10.10 5.12
C GLU A 191 -0.15 11.28 4.23
N GLN A 192 0.39 11.34 3.02
CA GLN A 192 0.05 12.35 2.03
C GLN A 192 -1.44 12.31 1.64
N VAL A 193 -1.97 11.11 1.33
CA VAL A 193 -3.38 10.93 0.97
C VAL A 193 -4.32 11.31 2.11
N TYR A 194 -4.02 10.90 3.35
CA TYR A 194 -4.84 11.27 4.49
C TYR A 194 -4.73 12.75 4.85
N GLY A 195 -3.56 13.38 4.66
CA GLY A 195 -3.41 14.83 4.78
C GLY A 195 -4.41 15.57 3.89
N TRP A 196 -4.53 15.16 2.61
CA TRP A 196 -5.51 15.74 1.70
C TRP A 196 -6.95 15.40 2.06
N VAL A 197 -7.26 14.12 2.34
CA VAL A 197 -8.61 13.68 2.67
C VAL A 197 -9.13 14.39 3.93
N ASP A 198 -8.30 14.57 4.94
CA ASP A 198 -8.72 15.16 6.21
C ASP A 198 -8.69 16.70 6.20
N GLY A 199 -7.79 17.30 5.42
CA GLY A 199 -7.61 18.75 5.36
C GLY A 199 -8.55 19.43 4.36
N LEU A 200 -8.65 18.88 3.16
CA LEU A 200 -9.30 19.52 2.02
C LEU A 200 -10.78 19.15 1.90
N LYS A 201 -11.56 20.05 1.30
CA LYS A 201 -12.89 19.75 0.76
C LYS A 201 -12.80 18.85 -0.48
N ASN A 202 -13.96 18.37 -0.92
CA ASN A 202 -14.06 17.62 -2.17
C ASN A 202 -13.49 18.40 -3.36
N ILE A 203 -12.73 17.71 -4.21
CA ILE A 203 -12.22 18.25 -5.47
C ILE A 203 -12.96 17.56 -6.61
N ASP A 204 -13.44 18.35 -7.58
CA ASP A 204 -13.89 17.91 -8.90
C ASP A 204 -13.23 18.82 -9.93
N TYR A 205 -12.09 18.36 -10.45
CA TYR A 205 -11.21 19.12 -11.34
C TYR A 205 -11.21 18.49 -12.72
N SER A 206 -11.32 19.34 -13.74
CA SER A 206 -11.18 18.94 -15.15
C SER A 206 -10.37 19.96 -15.92
N TYR A 207 -9.39 19.46 -16.67
CA TYR A 207 -8.55 20.24 -17.57
C TYR A 207 -8.57 19.63 -18.96
N LYS A 208 -8.56 20.49 -19.98
CA LYS A 208 -8.42 20.09 -21.38
C LYS A 208 -7.57 21.11 -22.13
N ASP A 209 -6.49 20.63 -22.75
CA ASP A 209 -5.65 21.45 -23.60
C ASP A 209 -6.45 21.96 -24.82
N PRO A 210 -6.43 23.27 -25.14
CA PRO A 210 -7.07 23.83 -26.32
C PRO A 210 -6.44 23.39 -27.67
N ALA A 211 -5.25 22.79 -27.71
CA ALA A 211 -4.58 22.38 -28.95
C ALA A 211 -5.23 21.14 -29.61
N VAL A 212 -5.80 21.30 -30.81
CA VAL A 212 -6.73 20.31 -31.42
C VAL A 212 -6.09 18.97 -31.82
N VAL A 213 -4.80 18.92 -32.15
CA VAL A 213 -4.18 17.71 -32.73
C VAL A 213 -3.56 16.79 -31.68
N ASP A 214 -3.15 17.32 -30.52
CA ASP A 214 -2.48 16.59 -29.44
C ASP A 214 -3.08 16.94 -28.07
N ALA A 215 -4.37 17.30 -28.03
CA ALA A 215 -5.04 17.71 -26.79
C ALA A 215 -4.88 16.63 -25.72
N MET A 216 -4.44 17.03 -24.53
CA MET A 216 -4.47 16.21 -23.34
C MET A 216 -5.66 16.64 -22.48
N SER A 217 -6.39 15.68 -21.94
CA SER A 217 -7.44 15.91 -20.95
C SER A 217 -7.07 15.20 -19.65
N MET A 218 -7.41 15.83 -18.52
CA MET A 218 -7.18 15.29 -17.19
C MET A 218 -8.40 15.55 -16.33
N THR A 219 -8.81 14.54 -15.55
CA THR A 219 -9.82 14.71 -14.51
C THR A 219 -9.30 14.20 -13.18
N LEU A 220 -9.71 14.85 -12.11
CA LEU A 220 -9.32 14.53 -10.76
C LEU A 220 -10.53 14.67 -9.84
N VAL A 221 -10.80 13.63 -9.06
CA VAL A 221 -11.79 13.63 -7.97
C VAL A 221 -11.07 13.29 -6.67
N LEU A 222 -11.24 14.11 -5.64
CA LEU A 222 -10.82 13.81 -4.27
C LEU A 222 -12.06 13.82 -3.36
N SER A 223 -12.27 12.74 -2.60
CA SER A 223 -13.29 12.63 -1.55
C SER A 223 -12.80 13.25 -0.25
N GLY A 224 -12.69 14.57 -0.22
CA GLY A 224 -12.25 15.33 0.97
C GLY A 224 -13.32 15.43 2.06
N ALA A 225 -12.93 15.17 3.30
CA ALA A 225 -13.73 15.32 4.51
C ALA A 225 -13.39 16.58 5.32
N GLY A 226 -12.36 17.32 4.87
CA GLY A 226 -11.88 18.52 5.52
C GLY A 226 -12.70 19.77 5.21
N GLN A 227 -12.16 20.92 5.62
CA GLN A 227 -12.83 22.22 5.50
C GLN A 227 -12.02 23.23 4.69
N GLU A 228 -10.77 22.91 4.34
CA GLU A 228 -9.89 23.79 3.58
C GLU A 228 -10.25 23.74 2.08
N GLU A 229 -10.32 24.89 1.43
CA GLU A 229 -10.50 24.95 -0.03
C GLU A 229 -9.18 24.56 -0.70
N PRO A 230 -9.19 23.67 -1.71
CA PRO A 230 -7.98 23.23 -2.40
C PRO A 230 -7.33 24.40 -3.17
N SER A 231 -6.03 24.60 -2.96
CA SER A 231 -5.25 25.54 -3.76
C SER A 231 -4.83 24.92 -5.10
N GLU A 232 -4.33 25.76 -6.02
CA GLU A 232 -3.74 25.26 -7.28
C GLU A 232 -2.51 24.37 -7.01
N GLU A 233 -1.76 24.64 -5.94
CA GLU A 233 -0.62 23.83 -5.53
C GLU A 233 -1.06 22.45 -5.03
N ASP A 234 -2.15 22.37 -4.27
CA ASP A 234 -2.73 21.11 -3.82
C ASP A 234 -3.18 20.25 -5.01
N ILE A 235 -3.92 20.83 -5.95
CA ILE A 235 -4.39 20.13 -7.15
C ILE A 235 -3.18 19.60 -7.93
N ARG A 236 -2.16 20.44 -8.15
CA ARG A 236 -0.95 20.01 -8.86
C ARG A 236 -0.22 18.88 -8.13
N SER A 237 -0.07 18.98 -6.81
CA SER A 237 0.57 17.97 -5.98
C SER A 237 -0.15 16.61 -6.08
N ILE A 238 -1.49 16.62 -6.07
CA ILE A 238 -2.31 15.41 -6.21
C ILE A 238 -2.19 14.81 -7.63
N LEU A 239 -2.16 15.65 -8.67
CA LEU A 239 -1.96 15.20 -10.05
C LEU A 239 -0.58 14.55 -10.24
N ASP A 240 0.47 15.18 -9.71
CA ASP A 240 1.85 14.66 -9.77
C ASP A 240 1.97 13.34 -8.99
N PHE A 241 1.30 13.24 -7.83
CA PHE A 241 1.21 12.02 -7.05
C PHE A 241 0.52 10.89 -7.82
N ALA A 242 -0.66 11.12 -8.41
CA ALA A 242 -1.36 10.11 -9.20
C ALA A 242 -0.53 9.63 -10.40
N ALA A 243 0.16 10.54 -11.10
CA ALA A 243 1.08 10.20 -12.17
C ALA A 243 2.25 9.33 -11.67
N SER A 244 2.78 9.62 -10.47
CA SER A 244 3.84 8.81 -9.85
C SER A 244 3.36 7.39 -9.51
N LEU A 245 2.12 7.23 -9.04
CA LEU A 245 1.51 5.93 -8.77
C LEU A 245 1.33 5.12 -10.06
N LYS A 246 0.94 5.77 -11.17
CA LYS A 246 0.87 5.08 -12.47
C LYS A 246 2.26 4.62 -12.93
N ALA A 247 3.30 5.44 -12.74
CA ALA A 247 4.66 5.05 -13.06
C ALA A 247 5.12 3.86 -12.19
N GLN A 248 4.81 3.87 -10.89
CA GLN A 248 5.05 2.76 -9.97
C GLN A 248 4.34 1.48 -10.43
N ALA A 249 3.07 1.57 -10.83
CA ALA A 249 2.31 0.44 -11.37
C ALA A 249 2.98 -0.18 -12.59
N ASN A 250 3.46 0.67 -13.52
CA ASN A 250 4.16 0.20 -14.71
C ASN A 250 5.48 -0.53 -14.35
N PHE A 251 6.17 -0.14 -13.27
CA PHE A 251 7.32 -0.91 -12.80
C PHE A 251 6.88 -2.22 -12.13
N ALA A 252 5.82 -2.19 -11.33
CA ALA A 252 5.28 -3.37 -10.65
C ALA A 252 4.86 -4.47 -11.64
N SER A 253 4.25 -4.12 -12.77
CA SER A 253 3.86 -5.09 -13.82
C SER A 253 5.04 -5.78 -14.50
N ASN A 254 6.26 -5.25 -14.31
CA ASN A 254 7.50 -5.80 -14.86
C ASN A 254 8.34 -6.53 -13.81
N VAL A 255 7.81 -6.75 -12.60
CA VAL A 255 8.49 -7.53 -11.56
C VAL A 255 8.49 -9.00 -11.97
N ASP A 256 9.68 -9.54 -12.21
CA ASP A 256 9.88 -10.97 -12.46
C ASP A 256 10.38 -11.69 -11.20
N ALA A 257 10.59 -13.01 -11.31
CA ALA A 257 11.13 -13.81 -10.21
C ALA A 257 12.53 -13.34 -9.76
N ASN A 258 13.33 -12.80 -10.67
CA ASN A 258 14.65 -12.29 -10.38
C ASN A 258 14.58 -10.99 -9.55
N ALA A 259 13.67 -10.08 -9.90
CA ALA A 259 13.41 -8.85 -9.14
C ALA A 259 12.91 -9.17 -7.73
N THR A 260 12.03 -10.18 -7.61
CA THR A 260 11.54 -10.67 -6.31
C THR A 260 12.69 -11.21 -5.44
N GLU A 261 13.59 -11.99 -6.03
CA GLU A 261 14.76 -12.52 -5.31
C GLU A 261 15.76 -11.43 -4.92
N ALA A 262 15.97 -10.44 -5.79
CA ALA A 262 16.79 -9.28 -5.52
C ALA A 262 16.23 -8.43 -4.36
N GLU A 263 14.91 -8.19 -4.34
CA GLU A 263 14.25 -7.51 -3.23
C GLU A 263 14.43 -8.27 -1.91
N ARG A 264 14.19 -9.59 -1.92
CA ARG A 264 14.36 -10.44 -0.74
C ARG A 264 15.77 -10.33 -0.18
N THR A 265 16.78 -10.37 -1.06
CA THR A 265 18.20 -10.22 -0.70
C THR A 265 18.46 -8.85 -0.06
N LEU A 266 17.89 -7.78 -0.62
CA LEU A 266 18.02 -6.43 -0.06
C LEU A 266 17.43 -6.35 1.35
N ARG A 267 16.25 -6.93 1.56
CA ARG A 267 15.60 -7.00 2.88
C ARG A 267 16.41 -7.83 3.87
N GLU A 268 16.98 -8.94 3.43
CA GLU A 268 17.83 -9.80 4.25
C GLU A 268 19.13 -9.10 4.66
N TYR A 269 19.78 -8.39 3.74
CA TYR A 269 20.95 -7.56 4.02
C TYR A 269 20.67 -6.55 5.13
N PHE A 270 19.57 -5.79 5.02
CA PHE A 270 19.22 -4.83 6.07
C PHE A 270 18.76 -5.47 7.37
N ALA A 271 18.10 -6.63 7.32
CA ALA A 271 17.75 -7.38 8.52
C ALA A 271 19.01 -7.87 9.26
N ALA A 272 20.03 -8.33 8.52
CA ALA A 272 21.33 -8.72 9.07
C ALA A 272 22.04 -7.51 9.71
N MET A 273 22.13 -6.38 8.99
CA MET A 273 22.71 -5.13 9.50
C MET A 273 22.01 -4.64 10.76
N ASN A 274 20.67 -4.65 10.80
CA ASN A 274 19.88 -4.18 11.93
C ASN A 274 19.98 -5.10 13.17
N SER A 275 20.10 -6.41 12.96
CA SER A 275 20.23 -7.40 14.04
C SER A 275 21.66 -7.59 14.54
N GLY A 276 22.65 -6.96 13.88
CA GLY A 276 24.07 -7.08 14.21
C GLY A 276 24.74 -8.35 13.65
N ASP A 277 24.07 -9.08 12.75
CA ASP A 277 24.69 -10.18 12.00
C ASP A 277 25.50 -9.64 10.82
N TYR A 278 26.60 -8.96 11.14
CA TYR A 278 27.46 -8.31 10.15
C TYR A 278 28.19 -9.32 9.26
N ALA A 279 28.33 -10.58 9.70
CA ALA A 279 28.89 -11.65 8.89
C ALA A 279 27.97 -11.98 7.71
N LEU A 280 26.66 -12.16 7.97
CA LEU A 280 25.69 -12.36 6.89
C LEU A 280 25.60 -11.12 6.00
N ALA A 281 25.57 -9.91 6.58
CA ALA A 281 25.53 -8.68 5.79
C ALA A 281 26.73 -8.56 4.83
N ALA A 282 27.93 -8.94 5.29
CA ALA A 282 29.14 -8.95 4.47
C ALA A 282 29.05 -9.93 3.29
N VAL A 283 28.39 -11.09 3.47
CA VAL A 283 28.14 -12.06 2.38
C VAL A 283 27.17 -11.51 1.34
N LEU A 284 26.20 -10.71 1.78
CA LEU A 284 25.16 -10.13 0.92
C LEU A 284 25.57 -8.81 0.26
N TYR A 285 26.81 -8.34 0.43
CA TYR A 285 27.28 -7.06 -0.07
C TYR A 285 28.43 -7.21 -1.07
N ALA A 286 28.39 -6.43 -2.15
CA ALA A 286 29.48 -6.36 -3.13
C ALA A 286 29.70 -4.93 -3.67
N GLY A 287 29.26 -3.92 -2.93
CA GLY A 287 29.49 -2.52 -3.26
C GLY A 287 30.89 -2.02 -2.87
N PRO A 288 31.19 -0.74 -3.14
CA PRO A 288 32.46 -0.12 -2.78
C PRO A 288 32.66 -0.01 -1.26
N THR A 289 33.85 -0.37 -0.76
CA THR A 289 34.20 -0.35 0.67
C THR A 289 35.12 0.79 1.06
N ASP A 290 35.61 1.59 0.10
CA ASP A 290 36.63 2.63 0.32
C ASP A 290 36.28 3.56 1.49
N MET A 291 35.02 4.01 1.56
CA MET A 291 34.54 4.89 2.63
C MET A 291 34.65 4.26 4.03
N LEU A 292 34.37 2.95 4.15
CA LEU A 292 34.45 2.26 5.44
C LEU A 292 35.89 2.03 5.86
N GLU A 293 36.76 1.73 4.90
CA GLU A 293 38.19 1.54 5.12
C GLU A 293 38.87 2.86 5.54
N ASP A 294 38.51 3.97 4.89
CA ASP A 294 39.00 5.31 5.24
C ASP A 294 38.61 5.72 6.67
N TRP A 295 37.39 5.40 7.11
CA TRP A 295 36.95 5.66 8.49
C TRP A 295 37.63 4.77 9.52
N ASN A 296 38.13 3.60 9.10
CA ASN A 296 38.60 2.54 9.99
C ASN A 296 39.92 1.94 9.50
N PRO A 297 41.01 2.73 9.44
CA PRO A 297 42.28 2.32 8.83
C PRO A 297 42.99 1.18 9.59
N ASP A 298 42.56 0.87 10.82
CA ASP A 298 43.04 -0.25 11.63
C ASP A 298 42.38 -1.60 11.29
N ILE A 299 41.29 -1.59 10.51
CA ILE A 299 40.61 -2.81 10.04
C ILE A 299 41.06 -3.09 8.61
N THR A 300 41.58 -4.29 8.33
CA THR A 300 42.05 -4.69 7.00
C THR A 300 41.40 -6.00 6.58
N ASN A 301 40.76 -6.03 5.41
CA ASN A 301 40.11 -7.21 4.82
C ASN A 301 39.05 -7.89 5.70
N ASP A 302 38.37 -7.15 6.57
CA ASP A 302 37.29 -7.65 7.42
C ASP A 302 36.04 -6.77 7.27
N LEU A 303 35.26 -7.05 6.23
CA LEU A 303 34.04 -6.30 5.92
C LEU A 303 33.00 -6.38 7.04
N ALA A 304 32.94 -7.50 7.78
CA ALA A 304 32.01 -7.63 8.90
C ALA A 304 32.39 -6.68 10.04
N ALA A 305 33.68 -6.58 10.38
CA ALA A 305 34.17 -5.61 11.36
C ALA A 305 33.98 -4.16 10.90
N LEU A 306 34.16 -3.88 9.60
CA LEU A 306 33.87 -2.57 9.01
C LEU A 306 32.39 -2.19 9.16
N PHE A 307 31.47 -3.11 8.87
CA PHE A 307 30.03 -2.88 9.05
C PHE A 307 29.65 -2.70 10.52
N GLU A 308 30.20 -3.50 11.42
CA GLU A 308 29.96 -3.34 12.85
C GLU A 308 30.33 -1.93 13.32
N ARG A 309 31.52 -1.48 12.95
CA ARG A 309 31.99 -0.16 13.33
C ARG A 309 31.25 0.96 12.61
N GLY A 310 30.90 0.75 11.34
CA GLY A 310 30.04 1.64 10.56
C GLY A 310 28.70 1.92 11.24
N CYS A 311 28.00 0.86 11.66
CA CYS A 311 26.70 0.96 12.33
C CYS A 311 26.81 1.52 13.76
N LYS A 312 27.82 1.11 14.53
CA LYS A 312 27.92 1.44 15.97
C LYS A 312 28.67 2.73 16.28
N GLN A 313 29.59 3.16 15.41
CA GLN A 313 30.53 4.25 15.70
C GLN A 313 30.59 5.31 14.62
N ASN A 314 30.59 4.93 13.34
CA ASN A 314 30.79 5.91 12.27
C ASN A 314 29.51 6.63 11.85
N GLY A 315 28.31 6.08 12.13
CA GLY A 315 27.04 6.78 11.88
C GLY A 315 26.20 6.23 10.72
N LEU A 316 26.52 5.04 10.21
CA LEU A 316 25.61 4.32 9.31
C LEU A 316 24.29 4.00 10.02
N LYS A 317 23.17 4.24 9.34
CA LYS A 317 21.82 3.99 9.83
C LYS A 317 21.37 2.61 9.38
N CYS A 318 21.72 1.62 10.18
CA CYS A 318 21.43 0.20 9.95
C CYS A 318 19.99 -0.14 10.35
N LEU A 319 19.04 0.49 9.65
CA LEU A 319 17.60 0.46 9.91
C LEU A 319 16.91 -0.63 9.08
N LEU A 320 15.71 -1.02 9.51
CA LEU A 320 14.86 -1.92 8.73
C LEU A 320 14.16 -1.15 7.59
N PRO A 321 14.12 -1.72 6.36
CA PRO A 321 13.34 -1.16 5.28
C PRO A 321 11.86 -1.16 5.64
N ARG A 322 11.26 0.02 5.57
CA ARG A 322 9.83 0.26 5.72
C ARG A 322 9.09 -0.14 4.45
N SER A 323 9.55 0.37 3.32
CA SER A 323 9.02 0.07 1.99
C SER A 323 10.18 -0.19 1.04
N VAL A 324 9.95 -1.06 0.06
CA VAL A 324 10.90 -1.35 -1.02
C VAL A 324 10.09 -1.38 -2.31
N ILE A 325 10.29 -0.37 -3.16
CA ILE A 325 9.55 -0.22 -4.42
C ILE A 325 10.51 -0.50 -5.58
N TYR A 326 10.15 -1.44 -6.44
CA TYR A 326 10.95 -1.73 -7.63
C TYR A 326 10.94 -0.56 -8.63
N GLY A 327 12.13 -0.16 -9.08
CA GLY A 327 12.36 0.96 -10.00
C GLY A 327 12.93 0.54 -11.37
N GLY A 328 12.79 -0.73 -11.74
CA GLY A 328 13.34 -1.27 -12.99
C GLY A 328 14.83 -1.62 -12.90
N LEU A 329 15.43 -1.91 -14.06
CA LEU A 329 16.87 -2.12 -14.20
C LEU A 329 17.60 -0.80 -14.47
N ASP A 330 18.86 -0.70 -14.05
CA ASP A 330 19.78 0.36 -14.48
C ASP A 330 20.51 0.00 -15.78
N ALA A 331 21.42 0.87 -16.24
CA ALA A 331 22.19 0.67 -17.46
C ALA A 331 23.15 -0.52 -17.41
N GLU A 332 23.49 -0.99 -16.21
CA GLU A 332 24.38 -2.13 -15.94
C GLU A 332 23.57 -3.42 -15.66
N SER A 333 22.25 -3.38 -15.84
CA SER A 333 21.35 -4.48 -15.52
C SER A 333 21.28 -4.83 -14.02
N ASN A 334 21.58 -3.88 -13.12
CA ASN A 334 21.27 -4.03 -11.71
C ASN A 334 19.81 -3.68 -11.44
N TYR A 335 19.19 -4.38 -10.49
CA TYR A 335 17.84 -4.09 -10.02
C TYR A 335 17.88 -2.85 -9.15
N ARG A 336 17.02 -1.86 -9.45
CA ARG A 336 16.89 -0.64 -8.65
C ARG A 336 15.69 -0.74 -7.73
N PHE A 337 15.86 -0.29 -6.50
CA PHE A 337 14.81 -0.21 -5.50
C PHE A 337 14.82 1.16 -4.83
N LEU A 338 13.64 1.75 -4.67
CA LEU A 338 13.43 2.92 -3.82
C LEU A 338 13.04 2.42 -2.44
N VAL A 339 13.82 2.80 -1.44
CA VAL A 339 13.71 2.28 -0.07
C VAL A 339 13.43 3.42 0.90
N GLU A 340 12.41 3.26 1.72
CA GLU A 340 12.18 4.07 2.91
C GLU A 340 12.59 3.25 4.13
N PHE A 341 13.05 3.90 5.20
CA PHE A 341 13.43 3.22 6.44
C PHE A 341 12.57 3.66 7.62
N ASN A 342 12.42 2.76 8.59
CA ASN A 342 11.83 3.09 9.88
C ASN A 342 12.91 3.44 10.89
N ASN A 343 12.69 4.52 11.64
CA ASN A 343 13.32 4.71 12.94
C ASN A 343 12.84 3.64 13.92
N ALA A 344 13.55 3.51 15.05
CA ALA A 344 13.21 2.52 16.08
C ALA A 344 11.81 2.72 16.70
N ASP A 345 11.24 3.93 16.60
CA ASP A 345 9.89 4.27 17.05
C ASP A 345 8.81 4.06 15.97
N GLY A 346 9.17 3.59 14.78
CA GLY A 346 8.27 3.40 13.63
C GLY A 346 8.03 4.65 12.77
N SER A 347 8.58 5.80 13.15
CA SER A 347 8.55 7.01 12.31
C SER A 347 9.43 6.85 11.07
N LEU A 348 9.13 7.63 10.02
CA LEU A 348 9.93 7.64 8.80
C LEU A 348 11.34 8.19 9.09
N PHE A 349 12.36 7.47 8.66
CA PHE A 349 13.72 7.99 8.68
C PHE A 349 13.88 9.09 7.63
N ILE A 350 14.26 10.28 8.09
CA ILE A 350 14.52 11.43 7.24
C ILE A 350 15.98 11.82 7.45
N GLN A 351 16.77 11.74 6.39
CA GLN A 351 18.11 12.33 6.36
C GLN A 351 17.95 13.83 6.13
N GLY A 352 18.28 14.63 7.14
CA GLY A 352 18.35 16.09 7.00
C GLY A 352 19.51 16.53 6.10
N PRO A 353 19.69 17.85 5.92
CA PRO A 353 20.82 18.37 5.16
C PRO A 353 22.16 17.86 5.72
N CYS A 354 23.12 17.58 4.83
CA CYS A 354 24.43 17.07 5.22
C CYS A 354 25.11 17.96 6.28
N CYS A 355 25.78 17.32 7.24
CA CYS A 355 26.64 17.97 8.25
C CYS A 355 25.92 18.86 9.28
N GLY A 356 24.67 18.56 9.61
CA GLY A 356 23.92 19.32 10.62
C GLY A 356 23.54 20.74 10.18
N GLY A 357 23.63 21.02 8.87
CA GLY A 357 23.09 22.23 8.29
C GLY A 357 21.58 22.30 8.46
N THR A 358 21.06 23.49 8.75
CA THR A 358 19.61 23.76 8.74
C THR A 358 19.09 24.07 7.34
N GLU A 359 19.98 24.21 6.36
CA GLU A 359 19.67 24.55 4.98
C GLU A 359 19.98 23.37 4.07
N GLY A 360 18.99 22.97 3.25
CA GLY A 360 19.10 21.90 2.26
C GLY A 360 17.83 21.07 2.17
N SER A 361 17.77 20.22 1.15
CA SER A 361 16.67 19.25 0.98
C SER A 361 16.88 18.07 1.92
N SER A 362 15.83 17.68 2.63
CA SER A 362 15.78 16.38 3.30
C SER A 362 15.50 15.27 2.29
N VAL A 363 15.95 14.05 2.61
CA VAL A 363 15.71 12.85 1.81
C VAL A 363 15.19 11.74 2.71
N SER A 364 14.08 11.12 2.32
CA SER A 364 13.49 9.96 3.01
C SER A 364 13.41 8.70 2.16
N VAL A 365 13.68 8.83 0.85
CA VAL A 365 13.68 7.75 -0.12
C VAL A 365 15.09 7.58 -0.68
N PHE A 366 15.61 6.37 -0.56
CA PHE A 366 16.98 6.03 -0.92
C PHE A 366 16.99 5.05 -2.08
N LEU A 367 17.83 5.29 -3.08
CA LEU A 367 18.00 4.38 -4.21
C LEU A 367 19.02 3.30 -3.83
N TYR A 368 18.61 2.03 -3.95
CA TYR A 368 19.45 0.86 -3.78
C TYR A 368 19.56 0.07 -5.07
N ARG A 369 20.74 -0.48 -5.32
CA ARG A 369 21.05 -1.38 -6.42
C ARG A 369 21.37 -2.77 -5.89
N VAL A 370 20.82 -3.76 -6.57
CA VAL A 370 21.10 -5.17 -6.30
C VAL A 370 21.57 -5.82 -7.59
N ALA A 371 22.77 -6.40 -7.56
CA ALA A 371 23.40 -7.03 -8.70
C ALA A 371 23.24 -8.55 -8.64
N LYS A 372 23.10 -9.20 -9.80
CA LYS A 372 23.17 -10.67 -9.91
C LYS A 372 24.63 -11.11 -10.03
N ARG A 373 25.01 -12.14 -9.27
CA ARG A 373 26.31 -12.83 -9.28
C ARG A 373 26.09 -14.33 -9.45
N GLU A 374 27.18 -15.09 -9.64
CA GLU A 374 27.10 -16.55 -9.76
C GLU A 374 26.51 -17.21 -8.50
N SER A 375 26.78 -16.63 -7.32
CA SER A 375 26.35 -17.14 -6.01
C SER A 375 24.97 -16.65 -5.57
N GLY A 376 24.29 -15.81 -6.37
CA GLY A 376 23.01 -15.20 -6.01
C GLY A 376 23.01 -13.69 -6.21
N TYR A 377 22.22 -12.97 -5.42
CA TYR A 377 22.10 -11.52 -5.50
C TYR A 377 22.92 -10.87 -4.39
N VAL A 378 23.42 -9.66 -4.64
CA VAL A 378 24.20 -8.87 -3.68
C VAL A 378 23.82 -7.40 -3.75
N VAL A 379 23.80 -6.73 -2.59
CA VAL A 379 23.54 -5.30 -2.45
C VAL A 379 24.80 -4.51 -2.77
N MET A 380 24.63 -3.41 -3.50
CA MET A 380 25.75 -2.60 -4.00
C MET A 380 25.93 -1.26 -3.27
N ASP A 381 24.99 -0.89 -2.39
CA ASP A 381 24.96 0.42 -1.73
C ASP A 381 24.94 0.29 -0.20
N LEU A 382 25.63 1.19 0.48
CA LEU A 382 25.69 1.23 1.95
C LEU A 382 24.38 1.75 2.55
N PRO A 383 24.11 1.49 3.85
CA PRO A 383 23.02 2.15 4.58
C PRO A 383 23.18 3.68 4.55
N PRO A 384 22.09 4.45 4.77
CA PRO A 384 22.20 5.91 4.86
C PRO A 384 23.18 6.32 5.95
N TYR A 385 23.93 7.39 5.73
CA TYR A 385 24.97 7.85 6.64
C TYR A 385 24.60 9.20 7.26
N ILE A 386 24.74 9.33 8.59
CA ILE A 386 24.70 10.63 9.28
C ILE A 386 25.99 10.80 10.08
N PRO A 387 26.84 11.79 9.73
CA PRO A 387 28.13 12.04 10.39
C PRO A 387 28.02 12.47 11.85
#